data_AF-A0A918KB72-F1
#
_entry.id   AF-A0A918KB72-F1
#
_cell.length_a   1.000
_cell.length_b   1.000
_cell.length_c   1.000
_cell.angle_alpha   90.00
_cell.angle_beta   90.00
_cell.angle_gamma   90.00
#
_symmetry.space_group_name_H-M   'P 1'
#
loop_
_entity.id
_entity.type
_entity.pdbx_description
1 polymer ?
#
loop_
_entity_poly.entity_id
_entity_poly.type
_entity_poly.pdbx_seq_one_letter_code
_entity_poly.pdbx_strand_id
1 'polypeptide(L)'
;MSDLIVSLQTLPVVPGLPADCTIETAKPWDRDVIIEWVRSTFEDGWASEVACGLGQHPARVLIARRGTELLGFACWDVTFPGFFGPTGVSEQARGMGLGKALLIEALWRLKGMGYVYGFIGDAGPVDFYRKVVGAEPVPAGLPGGYTAPLAVDL
;
A
#
# COMPACT_ATOMS: atom_id res chain seq x y z
N MET A 1 -15.96 -1.35 0.39
CA MET A 1 -15.85 -0.17 1.27
C MET A 1 -15.70 1.07 0.39
N SER A 2 -15.73 2.28 0.95
CA SER A 2 -15.53 3.53 0.18
C SER A 2 -14.05 3.88 0.10
N ASP A 3 -13.62 4.43 -1.04
CA ASP A 3 -12.30 5.04 -1.15
C ASP A 3 -12.18 6.26 -0.22
N LEU A 4 -10.96 6.56 0.22
CA LEU A 4 -10.65 7.80 0.93
C LEU A 4 -9.77 8.71 0.07
N ILE A 5 -9.89 10.02 0.24
CA ILE A 5 -9.00 11.03 -0.32
C ILE A 5 -8.10 11.61 0.77
N VAL A 6 -6.84 11.92 0.43
CA VAL A 6 -5.87 12.53 1.34
C VAL A 6 -5.11 13.66 0.65
N SER A 7 -4.92 14.78 1.37
CA SER A 7 -4.02 15.85 0.93
C SER A 7 -2.57 15.44 1.10
N LEU A 8 -1.81 15.42 0.00
CA LEU A 8 -0.38 15.11 0.05
C LEU A 8 0.46 16.30 0.53
N GLN A 9 -0.15 17.48 0.71
CA GLN A 9 0.55 18.69 1.15
C GLN A 9 0.83 18.69 2.66
N THR A 10 0.00 17.99 3.44
CA THR A 10 0.04 17.98 4.91
C THR A 10 0.50 16.63 5.46
N LEU A 11 1.23 15.83 4.68
CA LEU A 11 1.70 14.52 5.11
C LEU A 11 2.63 14.64 6.34
N PRO A 12 2.47 13.77 7.35
CA PRO A 12 3.38 13.71 8.47
C PRO A 12 4.76 13.19 8.03
N VAL A 13 5.74 13.36 8.90
CA VAL A 13 7.05 12.70 8.76
C VAL A 13 6.87 11.19 8.92
N VAL A 14 7.62 10.41 8.13
CA VAL A 14 7.66 8.95 8.27
C VAL A 14 8.14 8.62 9.69
N PRO A 15 7.36 7.84 10.48
CA PRO A 15 7.74 7.52 11.84
C PRO A 15 9.00 6.63 11.87
N GLY A 16 9.75 6.71 12.97
CA GLY A 16 10.85 5.79 13.22
C GLY A 16 10.38 4.33 13.28
N LEU A 17 11.27 3.43 12.88
CA LEU A 17 11.04 1.98 12.91
C LEU A 17 11.80 1.36 14.09
N PRO A 18 11.43 0.14 14.52
CA PRO A 18 12.31 -0.69 15.33
C PRO A 18 13.71 -0.78 14.69
N ALA A 19 14.76 -0.83 15.52
CA ALA A 19 16.15 -0.72 15.07
C ALA A 19 16.59 -1.83 14.09
N ASP A 20 15.91 -2.97 14.14
CA ASP A 20 16.13 -4.15 13.31
C ASP A 20 15.22 -4.20 12.06
N CYS A 21 14.34 -3.21 11.89
CA CYS A 21 13.39 -3.12 10.78
C CYS A 21 13.77 -2.02 9.79
N THR A 22 13.46 -2.25 8.51
CA THR A 22 13.65 -1.28 7.44
C THR A 22 12.43 -1.24 6.54
N ILE A 23 12.22 -0.10 5.88
CA ILE A 23 11.31 0.04 4.74
C ILE A 23 12.12 0.49 3.54
N GLU A 24 11.93 -0.18 2.41
CA GLU A 24 12.59 0.16 1.16
C GLU A 24 11.76 -0.23 -0.07
N THR A 25 12.13 0.30 -1.23
CA THR A 25 11.58 -0.17 -2.51
C THR A 25 12.00 -1.62 -2.77
N ALA A 26 11.02 -2.46 -3.09
CA ALA A 26 11.21 -3.85 -3.46
C ALA A 26 12.23 -4.00 -4.60
N LYS A 27 13.04 -5.05 -4.53
CA LYS A 27 14.10 -5.32 -5.51
C LYS A 27 13.68 -6.40 -6.51
N PRO A 28 14.18 -6.37 -7.76
CA PRO A 28 13.78 -7.34 -8.77
C PRO A 28 14.05 -8.81 -8.39
N TRP A 29 15.12 -9.09 -7.65
CA TRP A 29 15.47 -10.46 -7.23
C TRP A 29 14.56 -11.03 -6.13
N ASP A 30 13.76 -10.18 -5.47
CA ASP A 30 12.78 -10.58 -4.44
C ASP A 30 11.36 -10.75 -5.02
N ARG A 31 11.18 -10.60 -6.35
CA ARG A 31 9.86 -10.53 -6.98
C ARG A 31 8.96 -11.70 -6.61
N ASP A 32 9.39 -12.93 -6.90
CA ASP A 32 8.52 -14.10 -6.80
C ASP A 32 8.25 -14.47 -5.33
N VAL A 33 9.23 -14.25 -4.44
CA VAL A 33 9.04 -14.47 -3.00
C VAL A 33 8.06 -13.46 -2.40
N ILE A 34 8.08 -12.21 -2.85
CA ILE A 34 7.09 -11.20 -2.41
C ILE A 34 5.68 -11.58 -2.90
N ILE A 35 5.53 -11.94 -4.18
CA ILE A 35 4.22 -12.31 -4.75
C ILE A 35 3.63 -13.51 -4.01
N GLU A 36 4.42 -14.55 -3.80
CA GLU A 36 3.96 -15.76 -3.10
C GLU A 36 3.63 -15.50 -1.62
N TRP A 37 4.42 -14.65 -0.96
CA TRP A 37 4.12 -14.27 0.42
C TRP A 37 2.81 -13.47 0.52
N VAL A 38 2.55 -12.54 -0.40
CA VAL A 38 1.28 -11.79 -0.44
C VAL A 38 0.11 -12.74 -0.70
N ARG A 39 0.26 -13.66 -1.66
CA ARG A 39 -0.76 -14.66 -2.00
C ARG A 39 -1.13 -15.53 -0.81
N SER A 40 -0.14 -16.08 -0.13
CA SER A 40 -0.33 -17.02 0.98
C SER A 40 -0.79 -16.35 2.29
N THR A 41 -0.52 -15.06 2.47
CA THR A 41 -0.81 -14.33 3.72
C THR A 41 -2.08 -13.47 3.65
N PHE A 42 -2.44 -12.98 2.46
CA PHE A 42 -3.58 -12.07 2.26
C PHE A 42 -4.57 -12.66 1.26
N GLU A 43 -4.49 -12.27 -0.02
CA GLU A 43 -5.42 -12.72 -1.05
C GLU A 43 -4.79 -12.71 -2.45
N ASP A 44 -5.34 -13.53 -3.34
CA ASP A 44 -4.87 -13.71 -4.73
C ASP A 44 -4.95 -12.41 -5.56
N GLY A 45 -5.99 -11.59 -5.33
CA GLY A 45 -6.17 -10.31 -6.01
C GLY A 45 -4.99 -9.37 -5.72
N TRP A 46 -4.61 -9.24 -4.45
CA TRP A 46 -3.48 -8.39 -4.04
C TRP A 46 -2.16 -8.90 -4.60
N ALA A 47 -1.95 -10.21 -4.67
CA ALA A 47 -0.74 -10.77 -5.28
C ALA A 47 -0.61 -10.36 -6.77
N SER A 48 -1.72 -10.29 -7.49
CA SER A 48 -1.75 -9.84 -8.89
C SER A 48 -1.41 -8.36 -9.03
N GLU A 49 -1.97 -7.51 -8.17
CA GLU A 49 -1.67 -6.08 -8.15
C GLU A 49 -0.20 -5.82 -7.76
N VAL A 50 0.32 -6.52 -6.75
CA VAL A 50 1.73 -6.48 -6.35
C VAL A 50 2.64 -6.90 -7.51
N ALA A 51 2.27 -7.93 -8.27
CA ALA A 51 3.02 -8.35 -9.46
C ALA A 51 3.11 -7.24 -10.51
N CYS A 52 2.05 -6.47 -10.73
CA CYS A 52 2.04 -5.29 -11.60
C CYS A 52 2.98 -4.19 -11.06
N GLY A 53 2.89 -3.87 -9.78
CA GLY A 53 3.75 -2.85 -9.14
C GLY A 53 5.24 -3.22 -9.16
N LEU A 54 5.56 -4.49 -8.96
CA LEU A 54 6.92 -5.03 -9.06
C LEU A 54 7.47 -5.03 -10.50
N GLY A 55 6.61 -4.92 -11.52
CA GLY A 55 7.00 -4.82 -12.93
C GLY A 55 7.40 -3.40 -13.37
N GLN A 56 7.30 -2.41 -12.47
CA GLN A 56 7.66 -1.01 -12.74
C GLN A 56 9.16 -0.76 -12.47
N HIS A 57 9.71 0.30 -13.07
CA HIS A 57 11.10 0.69 -12.90
C HIS A 57 11.25 2.18 -12.53
N PRO A 58 11.58 2.52 -11.26
CA PRO A 58 11.73 1.61 -10.12
C PRO A 58 10.39 0.96 -9.71
N ALA A 59 10.46 -0.14 -8.95
CA ALA A 59 9.27 -0.84 -8.49
C ALA A 59 8.35 0.08 -7.67
N ARG A 60 7.05 -0.09 -7.85
CA ARG A 60 5.99 0.64 -7.15
C ARG A 60 5.47 -0.09 -5.92
N VAL A 61 6.34 -0.88 -5.32
CA VAL A 61 6.08 -1.67 -4.12
C VAL A 61 7.15 -1.36 -3.09
N LEU A 62 6.72 -0.94 -1.92
CA LEU A 62 7.56 -0.83 -0.73
C LEU A 62 7.44 -2.12 0.06
N ILE A 63 8.53 -2.56 0.66
CA ILE A 63 8.57 -3.69 1.60
C ILE A 63 9.04 -3.21 2.96
N ALA A 64 8.46 -3.77 4.02
CA ALA A 64 8.97 -3.69 5.37
C ALA A 64 9.60 -5.03 5.72
N ARG A 65 10.85 -5.03 6.21
CA ARG A 65 11.57 -6.27 6.55
C ARG A 65 12.45 -6.15 7.78
N ARG A 66 12.71 -7.29 8.41
CA ARG A 66 13.74 -7.49 9.45
C ARG A 66 14.79 -8.46 8.91
N GLY A 67 15.99 -7.99 8.61
CA GLY A 67 16.97 -8.83 7.92
C GLY A 67 16.39 -9.36 6.59
N THR A 68 16.31 -10.68 6.43
CA THR A 68 15.69 -11.34 5.26
C THR A 68 14.20 -11.65 5.43
N GLU A 69 13.62 -11.37 6.60
CA GLU A 69 12.23 -11.66 6.92
C GLU A 69 11.31 -10.55 6.38
N LEU A 70 10.40 -10.90 5.48
CA LEU A 70 9.37 -9.99 4.96
C LEU A 70 8.25 -9.82 6.01
N LEU A 71 8.02 -8.59 6.44
CA LEU A 71 7.05 -8.25 7.49
C LEU A 71 5.86 -7.47 6.96
N GLY A 72 5.96 -6.83 5.79
CA GLY A 72 4.87 -6.07 5.20
C GLY A 72 5.18 -5.51 3.83
N PHE A 73 4.16 -4.98 3.18
CA PHE A 73 4.26 -4.37 1.87
C PHE A 73 3.24 -3.24 1.67
N ALA A 74 3.51 -2.35 0.73
CA ALA A 74 2.55 -1.38 0.23
C ALA A 74 2.79 -1.05 -1.23
N CYS A 75 1.72 -1.11 -2.02
CA CYS A 75 1.70 -0.62 -3.39
C CYS A 75 1.32 0.87 -3.42
N TRP A 76 1.86 1.59 -4.40
CA TRP A 76 1.56 3.00 -4.65
C TRP A 76 1.53 3.28 -6.16
N ASP A 77 0.51 3.97 -6.65
CA ASP A 77 0.31 4.23 -8.09
C ASP A 77 0.27 2.92 -8.91
N VAL A 78 -0.42 1.89 -8.40
CA VAL A 78 -0.49 0.54 -9.01
C VAL A 78 -1.89 0.21 -9.51
N THR A 79 -2.88 0.04 -8.62
CA THR A 79 -4.26 -0.32 -9.00
C THR A 79 -4.86 0.76 -9.91
N PHE A 80 -4.68 2.02 -9.52
CA PHE A 80 -5.05 3.20 -10.27
C PHE A 80 -4.01 4.32 -10.05
N PRO A 81 -3.91 5.30 -10.96
CA PRO A 81 -3.08 6.48 -10.76
C PRO A 81 -3.48 7.25 -9.49
N GLY A 82 -2.51 7.60 -8.64
CA GLY A 82 -2.71 8.32 -7.39
C GLY A 82 -3.19 7.48 -6.21
N PHE A 83 -3.34 6.16 -6.37
CA PHE A 83 -3.85 5.28 -5.31
C PHE A 83 -2.72 4.68 -4.44
N PHE A 84 -2.99 4.60 -3.15
CA PHE A 84 -2.31 3.75 -2.19
C PHE A 84 -3.12 2.47 -1.99
N GLY A 85 -2.44 1.33 -2.04
CA GLY A 85 -3.05 0.01 -1.92
C GLY A 85 -2.70 -0.90 -3.10
N PRO A 86 -2.72 -2.23 -2.91
CA PRO A 86 -2.95 -2.93 -1.65
C PRO A 86 -1.79 -2.76 -0.65
N THR A 87 -2.05 -3.07 0.62
CA THR A 87 -1.04 -3.03 1.68
C THR A 87 -1.33 -4.07 2.75
N GLY A 88 -0.29 -4.63 3.35
CA GLY A 88 -0.43 -5.60 4.40
C GLY A 88 0.80 -5.66 5.30
N VAL A 89 0.58 -6.00 6.57
CA VAL A 89 1.63 -6.28 7.56
C VAL A 89 1.31 -7.63 8.18
N SER A 90 2.33 -8.48 8.33
CA SER A 90 2.20 -9.79 8.95
C SER A 90 1.60 -9.67 10.35
N GLU A 91 0.85 -10.67 10.78
CA GLU A 91 0.17 -10.62 12.08
C GLU A 91 1.15 -10.40 13.24
N GLN A 92 2.32 -11.05 13.16
CA GLN A 92 3.38 -10.98 14.14
C GLN A 92 4.06 -9.60 14.21
N ALA A 93 3.96 -8.80 13.14
CA ALA A 93 4.52 -7.46 13.08
C ALA A 93 3.49 -6.32 13.28
N ARG A 94 2.22 -6.67 13.55
CA ARG A 94 1.20 -5.69 13.92
C ARG A 94 1.59 -4.98 15.22
N GLY A 95 1.26 -3.70 15.33
CA GLY A 95 1.61 -2.88 16.50
C GLY A 95 3.05 -2.32 16.48
N MET A 96 3.92 -2.77 15.57
CA MET A 96 5.31 -2.27 15.45
C MET A 96 5.44 -0.94 14.67
N GLY A 97 4.32 -0.36 14.22
CA GLY A 97 4.31 0.89 13.44
C GLY A 97 4.62 0.74 11.94
N LEU A 98 4.88 -0.48 11.45
CA LEU A 98 5.27 -0.72 10.05
C LEU A 98 4.21 -0.26 9.05
N GLY A 99 2.93 -0.57 9.28
CA GLY A 99 1.84 -0.17 8.38
C GLY A 99 1.69 1.35 8.28
N LYS A 100 1.93 2.06 9.39
CA LYS A 100 1.93 3.53 9.43
C LYS A 100 3.06 4.11 8.58
N ALA A 101 4.26 3.54 8.71
CA ALA A 101 5.42 3.97 7.96
C ALA A 101 5.30 3.66 6.45
N LEU A 102 4.80 2.47 6.10
CA LEU A 102 4.50 2.07 4.72
C LEU A 102 3.51 3.03 4.05
N LEU A 103 2.41 3.36 4.74
CA LEU A 103 1.42 4.33 4.27
C LEU A 103 2.04 5.70 3.99
N ILE A 104 2.74 6.27 4.98
CA ILE A 104 3.28 7.63 4.86
C ILE A 104 4.36 7.69 3.77
N GLU A 105 5.26 6.70 3.72
CA GLU A 105 6.30 6.62 2.69
C GLU A 105 5.68 6.53 1.29
N ALA A 106 4.68 5.66 1.08
CA ALA A 106 3.97 5.54 -0.19
C ALA A 106 3.30 6.85 -0.63
N LEU A 107 2.64 7.56 0.28
CA LEU A 107 2.04 8.86 -0.02
C LEU A 107 3.09 9.93 -0.33
N TRP A 108 4.26 9.89 0.30
CA TRP A 108 5.39 10.74 -0.08
C TRP A 108 5.92 10.42 -1.49
N ARG A 109 5.90 9.15 -1.92
CA ARG A 109 6.25 8.77 -3.30
C ARG A 109 5.26 9.35 -4.31
N LEU A 110 3.95 9.27 -4.03
CA LEU A 110 2.93 9.93 -4.85
C LEU A 110 3.18 11.44 -4.92
N LYS A 111 3.44 12.09 -3.78
CA LYS A 111 3.76 13.53 -3.76
C LYS A 111 4.98 13.85 -4.61
N GLY A 112 6.02 13.01 -4.53
CA GLY A 112 7.25 13.16 -5.32
C GLY A 112 7.03 13.05 -6.84
N MET A 113 5.97 12.37 -7.28
CA MET A 113 5.54 12.33 -8.68
C MET A 113 4.72 13.56 -9.12
N GLY A 114 4.42 14.49 -8.21
CA GLY A 114 3.65 15.69 -8.50
C GLY A 114 2.14 15.58 -8.24
N TYR A 115 1.67 14.47 -7.65
CA TYR A 115 0.28 14.40 -7.19
C TYR A 115 0.05 15.38 -6.03
N VAL A 116 -1.08 16.09 -6.07
CA VAL A 116 -1.50 17.01 -4.99
C VAL A 116 -2.37 16.29 -3.95
N TYR A 117 -3.20 15.36 -4.41
CA TYR A 117 -4.04 14.49 -3.60
C TYR A 117 -3.73 13.03 -3.95
N GLY A 118 -3.90 12.14 -2.97
CA GLY A 118 -3.86 10.71 -3.17
C GLY A 118 -5.17 10.06 -2.74
N PHE A 119 -5.37 8.83 -3.15
CA PHE A 119 -6.52 8.01 -2.75
C PHE A 119 -6.06 6.78 -1.98
N ILE A 120 -6.91 6.28 -1.10
CA ILE A 120 -6.74 4.99 -0.42
C ILE A 120 -7.89 4.12 -0.89
N GLY A 121 -7.58 3.11 -1.70
CA GLY A 121 -8.58 2.23 -2.31
C GLY A 121 -9.17 1.24 -1.32
N ASP A 122 -10.48 1.00 -1.41
CA ASP A 122 -11.24 0.04 -0.59
C ASP A 122 -10.84 0.04 0.90
N ALA A 123 -10.78 1.24 1.48
CA ALA A 123 -10.07 1.46 2.73
C ALA A 123 -10.72 0.77 3.95
N GLY A 124 -9.93 -0.07 4.64
CA GLY A 124 -10.27 -0.62 5.94
C GLY A 124 -9.04 -0.81 6.83
N PRO A 125 -9.08 -0.42 8.12
CA PRO A 125 -10.12 0.37 8.80
C PRO A 125 -9.98 1.89 8.55
N VAL A 126 -11.09 2.58 8.23
CA VAL A 126 -11.10 4.01 7.89
C VAL A 126 -10.48 4.91 8.98
N ASP A 127 -10.76 4.61 10.25
CA ASP A 127 -10.26 5.42 11.38
C ASP A 127 -8.74 5.44 11.47
N PHE A 128 -8.07 4.36 11.04
CA PHE A 128 -6.61 4.33 10.96
C PHE A 128 -6.10 5.40 10.00
N TYR A 129 -6.62 5.44 8.77
CA TYR A 129 -6.18 6.40 7.75
C TYR A 129 -6.52 7.84 8.13
N ARG A 130 -7.71 8.08 8.69
CA ARG A 130 -8.10 9.40 9.20
C ARG A 130 -7.13 9.89 10.26
N LYS A 131 -6.79 9.04 11.24
CA LYS A 131 -5.89 9.41 12.33
C LYS A 131 -4.44 9.61 11.88
N VAL A 132 -3.97 8.82 10.90
CA VAL A 132 -2.56 8.82 10.50
C VAL A 132 -2.24 9.94 9.52
N VAL A 133 -3.08 10.16 8.50
CA VAL A 133 -2.79 11.11 7.41
C VAL A 133 -3.92 12.10 7.14
N GLY A 134 -4.98 12.12 7.97
CA GLY A 134 -6.11 13.01 7.75
C GLY A 134 -6.94 12.65 6.52
N ALA A 135 -6.98 11.36 6.14
CA ALA A 135 -7.79 10.92 5.02
C ALA A 135 -9.29 11.07 5.32
N GLU A 136 -10.05 11.48 4.32
CA GLU A 136 -11.50 11.69 4.40
C GLU A 136 -12.21 10.78 3.40
N PRO A 137 -13.43 10.31 3.70
CA PRO A 137 -14.21 9.56 2.72
C PRO A 137 -14.47 10.36 1.46
N VAL A 138 -14.31 9.70 0.30
CA VAL A 138 -14.80 10.26 -0.96
C VAL A 138 -16.33 10.44 -0.85
N PRO A 139 -16.92 11.55 -1.34
CA PRO A 139 -18.37 11.76 -1.31
C PRO A 139 -19.15 10.57 -1.85
N ALA A 140 -20.19 10.13 -1.12
CA ALA A 140 -20.95 8.89 -1.40
C ALA A 140 -21.62 8.82 -2.78
N GLY A 141 -21.74 9.94 -3.50
CA GLY A 141 -22.28 9.98 -4.87
C GLY A 141 -21.24 9.77 -5.97
N LEU A 142 -19.96 9.66 -5.64
CA LEU A 142 -18.89 9.42 -6.60
C LEU A 142 -18.58 7.91 -6.65
N PRO A 143 -18.80 7.23 -7.79
CA PRO A 143 -18.49 5.81 -7.92
C PRO A 143 -16.97 5.58 -7.88
N GLY A 144 -16.54 4.51 -7.21
CA GLY A 144 -15.14 4.07 -7.16
C GLY A 144 -14.71 3.29 -8.41
N GLY A 145 -13.41 3.06 -8.55
CA GLY A 145 -12.82 2.34 -9.69
C GLY A 145 -12.95 0.82 -9.63
N TYR A 146 -13.23 0.26 -8.45
CA TYR A 146 -13.38 -1.18 -8.26
C TYR A 146 -14.74 -1.66 -8.79
N THR A 147 -14.72 -2.27 -9.97
CA THR A 147 -15.90 -2.89 -10.62
C THR A 147 -15.84 -4.42 -10.56
N ALA A 148 -16.88 -5.09 -11.06
CA ALA A 148 -16.93 -6.55 -11.09
C ALA A 148 -15.68 -7.14 -11.77
N PRO A 149 -14.93 -8.04 -11.09
CA PRO A 149 -13.77 -8.70 -11.69
C PRO A 149 -14.21 -9.66 -12.80
N LEU A 150 -13.27 -10.03 -13.67
CA LEU A 150 -13.50 -11.09 -14.65
C LEU A 150 -13.73 -12.42 -13.91
N ALA A 151 -14.83 -13.10 -14.23
CA ALA A 151 -15.09 -14.47 -13.80
C ALA A 151 -14.62 -15.42 -14.89
N VAL A 152 -13.94 -16.50 -14.51
CA VAL A 152 -13.62 -17.59 -15.41
C VAL A 152 -14.34 -18.83 -14.89
N ASP A 153 -15.35 -19.29 -15.63
CA ASP A 153 -15.90 -20.63 -15.45
C ASP A 153 -14.89 -21.61 -16.08
N LEU A 154 -13.95 -22.10 -15.26
CA LEU A 154 -12.97 -23.12 -15.64
C LEU A 154 -13.54 -24.53 -15.51
#